data_AF-A0A8J2XDC5-F1
#
_entry.id   AF-A0A8J2XDC5-F1
#
_cell.length_a   1.000
_cell.length_b   1.000
_cell.length_c   1.000
_cell.angle_alpha   90.00
_cell.angle_beta   90.00
_cell.angle_gamma   90.00
#
_symmetry.space_group_name_H-M   'P 1'
#
loop_
_entity.id
_entity.type
_entity.pdbx_description
1 polymer ?
#
loop_
_entity_poly.entity_id
_entity_poly.type
_entity_poly.pdbx_seq_one_letter_code
_entity_poly.pdbx_strand_id
1 'polypeptide(L)'
;MMALTHGMIAAAGTSFILDTADPIVLFSAIVGSQLPDLDTSRSLIGQIFWPIARWFEARYPHRTITHSVLATGLIILFLFPIAYHLGNLELGIAIALGHFLASFSDCFTKKGVQLFWPAPYWVYSVRNPYRRLITGSPAEYSIVVAATALLLLGMWSASEGGIPQLVSLHLGLKEGLFQVYNQYAYTNEIWADIHGITHGDRAPIQGRYLIIGTADSEFILTDGQGIYKTDQQIIPTHLITEVGKPAITQAETVMFHDEAILPRLQSLAQHYPIERVWLSGELKVDLSEEIKPIVNIDQYTTLTVSGSTVKLSYHPLKLALQDLKDQYGTGFLTVKIIIPQP
;
A
#
# COMPACT_ATOMS: atom_id res chain seq x y z
N MET A 1 -27.04 19.00 -12.95
CA MET A 1 -26.89 17.89 -13.91
C MET A 1 -27.85 16.80 -13.49
N MET A 2 -27.81 15.60 -14.09
CA MET A 2 -28.46 14.44 -13.49
C MET A 2 -27.75 14.05 -12.19
N ALA A 3 -28.51 13.52 -11.22
CA ALA A 3 -27.99 13.00 -9.96
C ALA A 3 -26.83 11.99 -10.17
N LEU A 4 -26.99 11.10 -11.16
CA LEU A 4 -25.96 10.13 -11.56
C LEU A 4 -24.67 10.81 -12.02
N THR A 5 -24.77 11.87 -12.82
CA THR A 5 -23.61 12.62 -13.32
C THR A 5 -22.86 13.31 -12.18
N HIS A 6 -23.57 13.90 -11.22
CA HIS A 6 -22.96 14.46 -10.02
C HIS A 6 -22.23 13.39 -9.20
N GLY A 7 -22.88 12.24 -8.98
CA GLY A 7 -22.29 11.12 -8.24
C GLY A 7 -21.00 10.61 -8.89
N MET A 8 -21.00 10.37 -10.20
CA MET A 8 -19.81 9.86 -10.89
C MET A 8 -18.66 10.87 -10.93
N ILE A 9 -18.94 12.16 -11.15
CA ILE A 9 -17.90 13.21 -11.12
C ILE A 9 -17.32 13.35 -9.72
N ALA A 10 -18.17 13.31 -8.69
CA ALA A 10 -17.74 13.39 -7.30
C ALA A 10 -16.87 12.20 -6.89
N ALA A 11 -17.30 10.97 -7.18
CA ALA A 11 -16.51 9.78 -6.89
C ALA A 11 -15.17 9.79 -7.63
N ALA A 12 -15.17 10.08 -8.95
CA ALA A 12 -13.95 10.12 -9.74
C ALA A 12 -12.97 11.20 -9.24
N GLY A 13 -13.47 12.41 -8.99
CA GLY A 13 -12.64 13.51 -8.49
C GLY A 13 -12.08 13.23 -7.10
N THR A 14 -12.89 12.68 -6.19
CA THR A 14 -12.43 12.29 -4.84
C THR A 14 -11.37 11.19 -4.91
N SER A 15 -11.56 10.18 -5.77
CA SER A 15 -10.57 9.10 -5.93
C SER A 15 -9.19 9.65 -6.32
N PHE A 16 -9.13 10.60 -7.27
CA PHE A 16 -7.85 11.21 -7.68
C PHE A 16 -7.29 12.21 -6.67
N ILE A 17 -8.13 13.05 -6.06
CA ILE A 17 -7.66 14.11 -5.16
C ILE A 17 -7.14 13.52 -3.85
N LEU A 18 -7.79 12.47 -3.34
CA LEU A 18 -7.41 11.80 -2.10
C LEU A 18 -6.54 10.55 -2.34
N ASP A 19 -6.24 10.23 -3.61
CA ASP A 19 -5.54 8.99 -4.01
C ASP A 19 -6.09 7.75 -3.28
N THR A 20 -7.42 7.58 -3.34
CA THR A 20 -8.14 6.56 -2.57
C THR A 20 -9.04 5.69 -3.44
N ALA A 21 -9.07 4.41 -3.10
CA ALA A 21 -10.01 3.43 -3.62
C ALA A 21 -11.02 2.94 -2.56
N ASP A 22 -11.04 3.55 -1.37
CA ASP A 22 -11.92 3.14 -0.27
C ASP A 22 -13.40 3.33 -0.67
N PRO A 23 -14.21 2.24 -0.73
CA PRO A 23 -15.61 2.32 -1.11
C PRO A 23 -16.44 3.25 -0.24
N ILE A 24 -16.15 3.35 1.07
CA ILE A 24 -16.88 4.19 2.02
C ILE A 24 -16.60 5.67 1.73
N VAL A 25 -15.33 6.02 1.52
CA VAL A 25 -14.92 7.39 1.21
C VAL A 25 -15.53 7.82 -0.13
N LEU A 26 -15.45 6.98 -1.16
CA LEU A 26 -16.04 7.26 -2.48
C LEU A 26 -17.57 7.37 -2.41
N PHE A 27 -18.24 6.50 -1.66
CA PHE A 27 -19.68 6.58 -1.46
C PHE A 27 -20.07 7.86 -0.71
N SER A 28 -19.28 8.29 0.28
CA SER A 28 -19.54 9.54 1.00
C SER A 28 -19.44 10.77 0.08
N ALA A 29 -18.55 10.76 -0.91
CA ALA A 29 -18.50 11.79 -1.95
C ALA A 29 -19.75 11.77 -2.84
N ILE A 30 -20.25 10.57 -3.20
CA ILE A 30 -21.52 10.44 -3.93
C ILE A 30 -22.66 11.04 -3.10
N VAL A 31 -22.76 10.73 -1.81
CA VAL A 31 -23.78 11.32 -0.92
C VAL A 31 -23.63 12.85 -0.85
N GLY A 32 -22.41 13.35 -0.65
CA GLY A 32 -22.10 14.78 -0.62
C GLY A 32 -22.49 15.50 -1.90
N SER A 33 -22.33 14.84 -3.06
CA SER A 33 -22.69 15.39 -4.37
C SER A 33 -24.19 15.62 -4.56
N GLN A 34 -25.04 14.97 -3.76
CA GLN A 34 -26.49 15.16 -3.81
C GLN A 34 -26.96 16.32 -2.94
N LEU A 35 -26.19 16.71 -1.92
CA LEU A 35 -26.57 17.77 -0.97
C LEU A 35 -26.96 19.11 -1.61
N PRO A 36 -26.32 19.59 -2.71
CA PRO A 36 -26.74 20.84 -3.34
C PRO A 36 -28.22 20.84 -3.76
N ASP A 37 -28.74 19.71 -4.23
CA ASP A 37 -30.12 19.55 -4.71
C ASP A 37 -31.17 19.49 -3.58
N LEU A 38 -30.78 19.72 -2.32
CA LEU A 38 -31.69 19.92 -1.18
C LEU A 38 -32.56 21.18 -1.29
N ASP A 39 -32.33 22.03 -2.29
CA ASP A 39 -33.10 23.25 -2.56
C ASP A 39 -34.32 23.04 -3.48
N THR A 40 -34.58 21.82 -3.95
CA THR A 40 -35.69 21.52 -4.88
C THR A 40 -36.47 20.29 -4.45
N SER A 41 -37.80 20.37 -4.37
CA SER A 41 -38.66 19.22 -4.01
C SER A 41 -38.74 18.14 -5.10
N ARG A 42 -38.11 18.37 -6.26
CA ARG A 42 -38.10 17.43 -7.39
C ARG A 42 -36.95 16.43 -7.34
N SER A 43 -35.85 16.74 -6.66
CA SER A 43 -34.70 15.84 -6.54
C SER A 43 -35.00 14.71 -5.56
N LEU A 44 -34.27 13.59 -5.66
CA LEU A 44 -34.43 12.48 -4.71
C LEU A 44 -34.15 12.94 -3.26
N ILE A 45 -33.06 13.67 -3.05
CA ILE A 45 -32.72 14.16 -1.72
C ILE A 45 -33.74 15.20 -1.21
N GLY A 46 -34.25 16.05 -2.10
CA GLY A 46 -35.26 17.03 -1.74
C GLY A 46 -36.62 16.40 -1.45
N GLN A 47 -36.95 15.26 -2.06
CA GLN A 47 -38.14 14.47 -1.69
C GLN A 47 -37.99 13.82 -0.31
N ILE A 48 -36.78 13.34 0.03
CA ILE A 48 -36.50 12.80 1.38
C ILE A 48 -36.64 13.91 2.43
N PHE A 49 -36.08 15.09 2.17
CA PHE A 49 -36.12 16.25 3.06
C PHE A 49 -37.18 17.28 2.63
N TRP A 50 -38.37 16.80 2.24
CA TRP A 50 -39.40 17.62 1.60
C TRP A 50 -39.75 18.94 2.31
N PRO A 51 -39.90 19.01 3.64
CA PRO A 51 -40.20 20.28 4.31
C PRO A 51 -39.11 21.34 4.09
N ILE A 52 -37.84 20.91 4.11
CA ILE A 52 -36.67 21.79 3.93
C ILE A 52 -36.59 22.21 2.46
N ALA A 53 -36.67 21.25 1.54
CA ALA A 53 -36.58 21.52 0.12
C ALA A 53 -37.69 22.45 -0.37
N ARG A 54 -38.94 22.23 0.08
CA ARG A 54 -40.07 23.11 -0.23
C ARG A 54 -39.89 24.52 0.33
N TRP A 55 -39.27 24.66 1.51
CA TRP A 55 -38.99 25.96 2.10
C TRP A 55 -37.98 26.78 1.28
N PHE A 56 -36.93 26.12 0.78
CA PHE A 56 -35.92 26.72 -0.11
C PHE A 56 -36.51 27.03 -1.48
N GLU A 57 -37.17 26.08 -2.12
CA GLU A 57 -37.76 26.21 -3.47
C GLU A 57 -38.77 27.38 -3.53
N ALA A 58 -39.49 27.64 -2.44
CA ALA A 58 -40.44 28.75 -2.36
C ALA A 58 -39.80 30.15 -2.22
N ARG A 59 -38.52 30.24 -1.84
CA ARG A 59 -37.83 31.50 -1.48
C ARG A 59 -36.68 31.85 -2.39
N TYR A 60 -35.97 30.84 -2.88
CA TYR A 60 -34.72 31.01 -3.61
C TYR A 60 -34.79 30.26 -4.94
N PRO A 61 -34.23 30.81 -6.02
CA PRO A 61 -34.03 30.06 -7.25
C PRO A 61 -33.14 28.84 -6.98
N HIS A 62 -33.46 27.72 -7.62
CA HIS A 62 -32.58 26.54 -7.60
C HIS A 62 -31.18 26.89 -8.13
N ARG A 63 -30.14 26.29 -7.55
CA ARG A 63 -28.69 26.52 -7.86
C ARG A 63 -28.12 27.84 -7.37
N THR A 64 -28.63 28.30 -6.24
CA THR A 64 -28.13 29.50 -5.57
C THR A 64 -27.40 29.13 -4.29
N ILE A 65 -28.06 29.22 -3.13
CA ILE A 65 -27.46 29.08 -1.81
C ILE A 65 -26.75 27.73 -1.64
N THR A 66 -27.45 26.64 -1.90
CA THR A 66 -26.97 25.27 -1.66
C THR A 66 -25.92 24.81 -2.67
N HIS A 67 -25.71 25.54 -3.77
CA HIS A 67 -24.73 25.19 -4.81
C HIS A 67 -23.52 26.13 -4.80
N SER A 68 -23.24 26.73 -3.65
CA SER A 68 -22.18 27.74 -3.49
C SER A 68 -20.93 27.19 -2.83
N VAL A 69 -19.79 27.84 -3.08
CA VAL A 69 -18.55 27.57 -2.32
C VAL A 69 -18.75 27.90 -0.85
N LEU A 70 -19.60 28.88 -0.53
CA LEU A 70 -19.95 29.17 0.86
C LEU A 70 -20.66 27.98 1.53
N ALA A 71 -21.62 27.35 0.86
CA ALA A 71 -22.26 26.12 1.35
C ALA A 71 -21.23 24.99 1.54
N THR A 72 -20.29 24.83 0.60
CA THR A 72 -19.17 23.88 0.75
C THR A 72 -18.34 24.21 2.00
N GLY A 73 -18.00 25.48 2.22
CA GLY A 73 -17.23 25.93 3.38
C GLY A 73 -17.96 25.67 4.70
N LEU A 74 -19.28 25.83 4.74
CA LEU A 74 -20.10 25.48 5.91
C LEU A 74 -20.10 23.97 6.16
N ILE A 75 -20.22 23.15 5.11
CA ILE A 75 -20.12 21.69 5.22
C ILE A 75 -18.77 21.30 5.84
N ILE A 76 -17.66 21.89 5.36
CA ILE A 76 -16.34 21.67 5.92
C ILE A 76 -16.29 22.09 7.40
N LEU A 77 -16.78 23.29 7.72
CA LEU A 77 -16.78 23.83 9.08
C LEU A 77 -17.49 22.91 10.08
N PHE A 78 -18.60 22.28 9.69
CA PHE A 78 -19.36 21.37 10.56
C PHE A 78 -18.84 19.94 10.54
N LEU A 79 -18.46 19.40 9.38
CA LEU A 79 -18.05 18.00 9.26
C LEU A 79 -16.60 17.76 9.68
N PHE A 80 -15.70 18.72 9.47
CA PHE A 80 -14.28 18.52 9.76
C PHE A 80 -14.00 18.23 11.25
N PRO A 81 -14.57 18.96 12.23
CA PRO A 81 -14.39 18.63 13.65
C PRO A 81 -14.94 17.24 14.03
N ILE A 82 -16.08 16.86 13.45
CA ILE A 82 -16.72 15.56 13.70
C ILE A 82 -15.85 14.44 13.12
N ALA A 83 -15.41 14.59 11.88
CA ALA A 83 -14.54 13.65 11.18
C ALA A 83 -13.20 13.48 11.91
N TYR A 84 -12.63 14.58 12.43
CA TYR A 84 -11.43 14.55 13.26
C TYR A 84 -11.65 13.77 14.55
N HIS A 85 -12.74 14.03 15.29
CA HIS A 85 -13.05 13.32 16.52
C HIS A 85 -13.34 11.82 16.33
N LEU A 86 -13.90 11.44 15.17
CA LEU A 86 -14.15 10.05 14.80
C LEU A 86 -12.91 9.34 14.23
N GLY A 87 -11.79 10.05 14.05
CA GLY A 87 -10.55 9.49 13.50
C GLY A 87 -10.59 9.17 12.00
N ASN A 88 -11.56 9.71 11.26
CA ASN A 88 -11.70 9.49 9.82
C ASN A 88 -11.92 10.82 9.09
N LEU A 89 -10.81 11.55 8.89
CA LEU A 89 -10.83 12.87 8.26
C LEU A 89 -11.18 12.80 6.78
N GLU A 90 -10.76 11.73 6.10
CA GLU A 90 -11.02 11.50 4.67
C GLU A 90 -12.51 11.51 4.36
N LEU A 91 -13.34 10.91 5.22
CA LEU A 91 -14.78 10.89 5.05
C LEU A 91 -15.40 12.30 5.10
N GLY A 92 -14.94 13.14 6.03
CA GLY A 92 -15.40 14.54 6.12
C GLY A 92 -15.00 15.37 4.90
N ILE A 93 -13.77 15.16 4.40
CA ILE A 93 -13.26 15.81 3.20
C ILE A 93 -14.01 15.34 1.97
N ALA A 94 -14.28 14.04 1.84
CA ALA A 94 -14.96 13.44 0.68
C ALA A 94 -16.38 13.96 0.50
N ILE A 95 -17.16 14.13 1.58
CA ILE A 95 -18.50 14.75 1.50
C ILE A 95 -18.42 16.19 0.99
N ALA A 96 -17.48 16.98 1.51
CA ALA A 96 -17.28 18.36 1.08
C ALA A 96 -16.80 18.45 -0.38
N LEU A 97 -15.85 17.60 -0.78
CA LEU A 97 -15.40 17.49 -2.17
C LEU A 97 -16.54 17.08 -3.09
N GLY A 98 -17.37 16.13 -2.70
CA GLY A 98 -18.53 15.71 -3.46
C GLY A 98 -19.50 16.85 -3.71
N HIS A 99 -19.83 17.61 -2.66
CA HIS A 99 -20.67 18.81 -2.77
C HIS A 99 -20.05 19.86 -3.71
N PHE A 100 -18.75 20.15 -3.54
CA PHE A 100 -18.04 21.13 -4.35
C PHE A 100 -18.01 20.72 -5.83
N LEU A 101 -17.60 19.49 -6.13
CA LEU A 101 -17.49 18.99 -7.49
C LEU A 101 -18.85 18.94 -8.20
N ALA A 102 -19.93 18.62 -7.47
CA ALA A 102 -21.29 18.69 -7.99
C ALA A 102 -21.72 20.12 -8.30
N SER A 103 -21.50 21.05 -7.38
CA SER A 103 -21.81 22.46 -7.58
C SER A 103 -21.00 23.07 -8.71
N PHE A 104 -19.71 22.72 -8.79
CA PHE A 104 -18.80 23.17 -9.84
C PHE A 104 -19.18 22.61 -11.21
N SER A 105 -19.57 21.33 -11.30
CA SER A 105 -19.96 20.73 -12.58
C SER A 105 -21.21 21.41 -13.18
N ASP A 106 -22.07 22.00 -12.35
CA ASP A 106 -23.22 22.76 -12.83
C ASP A 106 -22.85 24.06 -13.58
N CYS A 107 -21.63 24.58 -13.43
CA CYS A 107 -21.11 25.68 -14.25
C CYS A 107 -21.08 25.33 -15.74
N PHE A 108 -21.02 24.05 -16.10
CA PHE A 108 -20.96 23.58 -17.48
C PHE A 108 -22.34 23.41 -18.13
N THR A 109 -23.42 23.48 -17.33
CA THR A 109 -24.79 23.34 -17.82
C THR A 109 -25.33 24.64 -18.43
N LYS A 110 -26.41 24.54 -19.21
CA LYS A 110 -27.09 25.73 -19.78
C LYS A 110 -27.54 26.73 -18.72
N LYS A 111 -28.07 26.25 -17.60
CA LYS A 111 -28.58 27.10 -16.50
C LYS A 111 -27.46 27.74 -15.69
N GLY A 112 -26.28 27.13 -15.63
CA GLY A 112 -25.19 27.57 -14.76
C GLY A 112 -25.56 27.43 -13.28
N VAL A 113 -24.79 28.12 -12.44
CA VAL A 113 -24.91 28.09 -10.97
C VAL A 113 -24.42 29.41 -10.37
N GLN A 114 -24.98 29.87 -9.25
CA GLN A 114 -24.40 30.99 -8.48
C GLN A 114 -23.33 30.49 -7.50
N LEU A 115 -22.20 30.04 -8.05
CA LEU A 115 -21.12 29.42 -7.27
C LEU A 115 -20.57 30.33 -6.16
N PHE A 116 -20.64 31.66 -6.36
CA PHE A 116 -20.15 32.67 -5.42
C PHE A 116 -21.26 33.40 -4.66
N TRP A 117 -22.44 32.79 -4.50
CA TRP A 117 -23.49 33.31 -3.62
C TRP A 117 -22.89 33.69 -2.23
N PRO A 118 -23.22 34.86 -1.64
CA PRO A 118 -24.35 35.75 -1.93
C PRO A 118 -24.15 36.74 -3.08
N ALA A 119 -22.99 36.76 -3.76
CA ALA A 119 -22.85 37.57 -4.95
C ALA A 119 -23.81 37.05 -6.04
N PRO A 120 -24.66 37.91 -6.65
CA PRO A 120 -25.75 37.47 -7.53
C PRO A 120 -25.27 37.09 -8.95
N TYR A 121 -24.01 36.65 -9.09
CA TYR A 121 -23.40 36.32 -10.38
C TYR A 121 -23.61 34.85 -10.73
N TRP A 122 -24.14 34.61 -11.92
CA TRP A 122 -24.23 33.27 -12.49
C TRP A 122 -22.92 32.91 -13.19
N VAL A 123 -22.36 31.77 -12.79
CA VAL A 123 -21.12 31.24 -13.35
C VAL A 123 -21.44 30.24 -14.45
N TYR A 124 -20.74 30.41 -15.57
CA TYR A 124 -20.84 29.55 -16.74
C TYR A 124 -19.42 29.27 -17.25
N SER A 125 -19.13 28.00 -17.58
CA SER A 125 -17.83 27.59 -18.11
C SER A 125 -17.60 28.13 -19.53
N VAL A 126 -18.64 28.15 -20.38
CA VAL A 126 -18.55 28.55 -21.78
C VAL A 126 -19.45 29.74 -22.07
N ARG A 127 -18.91 30.81 -22.68
CA ARG A 127 -19.68 32.02 -23.05
C ARG A 127 -20.82 31.70 -24.03
N ASN A 128 -20.58 30.85 -25.03
CA ASN A 128 -21.58 30.46 -26.02
C ASN A 128 -22.62 29.47 -25.42
N PRO A 129 -23.91 29.85 -25.30
CA PRO A 129 -24.95 28.98 -24.71
C PRO A 129 -25.22 27.68 -25.47
N TYR A 130 -24.95 27.64 -26.78
CA TYR A 130 -25.18 26.46 -27.63
C TYR A 130 -24.15 25.36 -27.39
N ARG A 131 -22.99 25.68 -26.79
CA ARG A 131 -21.94 24.71 -26.43
C ARG A 131 -22.02 24.25 -24.98
N ARG A 132 -23.01 24.72 -24.22
CA ARG A 132 -23.23 24.31 -22.82
C ARG A 132 -24.02 23.02 -22.77
N LEU A 133 -23.76 22.23 -21.74
CA LEU A 133 -24.40 20.93 -21.55
C LEU A 133 -25.89 21.09 -21.26
N ILE A 134 -26.67 20.24 -21.93
CA ILE A 134 -28.11 20.11 -21.72
C ILE A 134 -28.33 18.92 -20.80
N THR A 135 -29.04 19.13 -19.70
CA THR A 135 -29.40 18.03 -18.78
C THR A 135 -30.26 16.99 -19.50
N GLY A 136 -29.95 15.71 -19.33
CA GLY A 136 -30.57 14.56 -20.00
C GLY A 136 -30.13 14.35 -21.45
N SER A 137 -29.14 15.10 -21.96
CA SER A 137 -28.69 14.95 -23.35
C SER A 137 -27.65 13.82 -23.52
N PRO A 138 -27.48 13.27 -24.74
CA PRO A 138 -26.45 12.27 -25.03
C PRO A 138 -25.04 12.71 -24.61
N ALA A 139 -24.73 14.00 -24.71
CA ALA A 139 -23.43 14.55 -24.28
C ALA A 139 -23.20 14.42 -22.77
N GLU A 140 -24.26 14.54 -21.95
CA GLU A 140 -24.15 14.33 -20.49
C GLU A 140 -23.90 12.85 -20.16
N TYR A 141 -24.50 11.92 -20.91
CA TYR A 141 -24.20 10.49 -20.76
C TYR A 141 -22.75 10.16 -21.15
N SER A 142 -22.17 10.81 -22.15
CA SER A 142 -20.73 10.68 -22.45
C SER A 142 -19.85 11.13 -21.29
N ILE A 143 -20.27 12.17 -20.54
CA ILE A 143 -19.57 12.62 -19.33
C ILE A 143 -19.67 11.58 -18.22
N VAL A 144 -20.83 10.93 -18.06
CA VAL A 144 -20.97 9.82 -17.09
C VAL A 144 -19.98 8.71 -17.43
N VAL A 145 -19.91 8.27 -18.70
CA VAL A 145 -18.96 7.24 -19.14
C VAL A 145 -17.51 7.67 -18.89
N ALA A 146 -17.16 8.90 -19.23
CA ALA A 146 -15.81 9.43 -19.00
C ALA A 146 -15.48 9.50 -17.50
N ALA A 147 -16.41 9.97 -16.66
CA ALA A 147 -16.24 10.02 -15.21
C ALA A 147 -16.12 8.62 -14.61
N THR A 148 -16.88 7.63 -15.10
CA THR A 148 -16.73 6.22 -14.68
C THR A 148 -15.35 5.67 -15.07
N ALA A 149 -14.89 5.92 -16.30
CA ALA A 149 -13.55 5.49 -16.72
C ALA A 149 -12.45 6.14 -15.87
N LEU A 150 -12.61 7.44 -15.55
CA LEU A 150 -11.72 8.16 -14.65
C LEU A 150 -11.77 7.59 -13.22
N LEU A 151 -12.94 7.26 -12.69
CA LEU A 151 -13.06 6.61 -11.38
C LEU A 151 -12.31 5.28 -11.36
N LEU A 152 -12.50 4.42 -12.37
CA LEU A 152 -11.79 3.15 -12.46
C LEU A 152 -10.28 3.35 -12.54
N LEU A 153 -9.82 4.35 -13.30
CA LEU A 153 -8.41 4.69 -13.39
C LEU A 153 -7.84 5.21 -12.06
N GLY A 154 -8.59 6.06 -11.34
CA GLY A 154 -8.22 6.56 -10.02
C GLY A 154 -8.12 5.44 -8.99
N MET A 155 -9.12 4.55 -8.96
CA MET A 155 -9.12 3.37 -8.09
C MET A 155 -7.94 2.43 -8.40
N TRP A 156 -7.63 2.20 -9.68
CA TRP A 156 -6.47 1.41 -10.06
C TRP A 156 -5.15 2.09 -9.65
N SER A 157 -5.04 3.41 -9.82
CA SER A 157 -3.87 4.17 -9.39
C SER A 157 -3.62 4.06 -7.89
N ALA A 158 -4.69 4.15 -7.09
CA ALA A 158 -4.66 4.07 -5.64
C ALA A 158 -4.57 2.62 -5.09
N SER A 159 -4.68 1.61 -5.95
CA SER A 159 -4.64 0.20 -5.54
C SER A 159 -3.21 -0.31 -5.32
N GLU A 160 -3.06 -1.36 -4.52
CA GLU A 160 -1.79 -2.09 -4.36
C GLU A 160 -1.35 -2.64 -5.72
N GLY A 161 -0.28 -2.07 -6.30
CA GLY A 161 0.16 -2.36 -7.67
C GLY A 161 -0.17 -1.29 -8.72
N GLY A 162 -0.70 -0.14 -8.29
CA GLY A 162 -0.94 1.03 -9.14
C GLY A 162 0.32 1.75 -9.62
N ILE A 163 0.16 2.96 -10.14
CA ILE A 163 1.25 3.77 -10.70
C ILE A 163 2.41 3.98 -9.71
N PRO A 164 2.17 4.31 -8.42
CA PRO A 164 3.27 4.50 -7.46
C PRO A 164 4.16 3.28 -7.34
N GLN A 165 3.57 2.07 -7.40
CA GLN A 165 4.31 0.82 -7.31
C GLN A 165 5.12 0.53 -8.59
N LEU A 166 4.59 0.85 -9.76
CA LEU A 166 5.35 0.72 -11.01
C LEU A 166 6.54 1.70 -11.06
N VAL A 167 6.34 2.92 -10.55
CA VAL A 167 7.40 3.93 -10.45
C VAL A 167 8.45 3.52 -9.43
N SER A 168 8.05 3.03 -8.26
CA SER A 168 8.98 2.58 -7.23
C SER A 168 9.83 1.41 -7.71
N LEU A 169 9.27 0.47 -8.45
CA LEU A 169 10.02 -0.64 -9.07
C LEU A 169 10.99 -0.16 -10.15
N HIS A 170 10.56 0.75 -11.03
CA HIS A 170 11.43 1.27 -12.08
C HIS A 170 12.60 2.11 -11.53
N LEU A 171 12.38 2.83 -10.43
CA LEU A 171 13.40 3.65 -9.77
C LEU A 171 14.22 2.87 -8.73
N GLY A 172 13.92 1.59 -8.47
CA GLY A 172 14.59 0.80 -7.43
C GLY A 172 14.36 1.32 -6.02
N LEU A 173 13.21 1.96 -5.74
CA LEU A 173 12.86 2.44 -4.41
C LEU A 173 12.52 1.26 -3.50
N LYS A 174 13.11 1.26 -2.30
CA LYS A 174 13.00 0.15 -1.33
C LYS A 174 11.56 -0.28 -1.05
N GLU A 175 10.64 0.67 -0.87
CA GLU A 175 9.23 0.38 -0.54
C GLU A 175 8.59 -0.56 -1.58
N GLY A 176 8.81 -0.30 -2.87
CA GLY A 176 8.23 -1.13 -3.92
C GLY A 176 8.84 -2.52 -3.99
N LEU A 177 10.15 -2.61 -3.76
CA LEU A 177 10.88 -3.87 -3.70
C LEU A 177 10.38 -4.73 -2.53
N PHE A 178 10.11 -4.13 -1.37
CA PHE A 178 9.53 -4.83 -0.21
C PHE A 178 8.10 -5.28 -0.47
N GLN A 179 7.30 -4.48 -1.17
CA GLN A 179 5.93 -4.88 -1.53
C GLN A 179 5.94 -6.11 -2.45
N VAL A 180 6.80 -6.14 -3.47
CA VAL A 180 6.97 -7.33 -4.34
C VAL A 180 7.42 -8.54 -3.52
N TYR A 181 8.39 -8.38 -2.64
CA TYR A 181 8.83 -9.46 -1.76
C TYR A 181 7.67 -9.97 -0.88
N ASN A 182 6.95 -9.09 -0.19
CA ASN A 182 5.85 -9.50 0.69
C ASN A 182 4.70 -10.19 -0.05
N GLN A 183 4.43 -9.75 -1.29
CA GLN A 183 3.35 -10.32 -2.11
C GLN A 183 3.69 -11.71 -2.67
N TYR A 184 4.95 -11.93 -3.08
CA TYR A 184 5.33 -13.13 -3.86
C TYR A 184 6.29 -14.09 -3.13
N ALA A 185 6.93 -13.70 -2.02
CA ALA A 185 7.95 -14.55 -1.37
C ALA A 185 7.42 -15.90 -0.85
N TYR A 186 6.10 -16.05 -0.68
CA TYR A 186 5.51 -17.33 -0.27
C TYR A 186 5.31 -18.31 -1.43
N THR A 187 5.15 -17.81 -2.66
CA THR A 187 4.77 -18.60 -3.84
C THR A 187 5.87 -18.69 -4.89
N ASN A 188 6.89 -17.84 -4.81
CA ASN A 188 7.96 -17.74 -5.78
C ASN A 188 9.30 -17.46 -5.08
N GLU A 189 10.38 -17.85 -5.74
CA GLU A 189 11.71 -17.33 -5.41
C GLU A 189 11.78 -15.85 -5.78
N ILE A 190 12.31 -15.01 -4.91
CA ILE A 190 12.55 -13.60 -5.21
C ILE A 190 14.05 -13.39 -5.32
N TRP A 191 14.50 -12.91 -6.47
CA TRP A 191 15.89 -12.60 -6.75
C TRP A 191 16.10 -11.10 -6.73
N ALA A 192 17.24 -10.63 -6.23
CA ALA A 192 17.68 -9.25 -6.29
C ALA A 192 18.86 -9.15 -7.27
N ASP A 193 18.70 -8.38 -8.34
CA ASP A 193 19.80 -7.95 -9.19
C ASP A 193 20.36 -6.65 -8.65
N ILE A 194 21.63 -6.71 -8.22
CA ILE A 194 22.27 -5.64 -7.45
C ILE A 194 23.48 -5.14 -8.21
N HIS A 195 23.53 -3.82 -8.35
CA HIS A 195 24.70 -3.08 -8.77
C HIS A 195 25.07 -2.14 -7.63
N GLY A 196 26.28 -2.25 -7.10
CA GLY A 196 26.69 -1.43 -5.98
C GLY A 196 28.14 -1.64 -5.60
N ILE A 197 28.41 -1.44 -4.31
CA ILE A 197 29.73 -1.59 -3.72
C ILE A 197 29.63 -2.37 -2.41
N THR A 198 30.68 -3.09 -2.07
CA THR A 198 30.87 -3.63 -0.72
C THR A 198 31.11 -2.51 0.28
N HIS A 199 30.73 -2.71 1.55
CA HIS A 199 30.95 -1.70 2.59
C HIS A 199 32.42 -1.63 3.03
N GLY A 200 33.10 -2.78 3.10
CA GLY A 200 34.48 -2.90 3.59
C GLY A 200 35.50 -2.22 2.71
N ASP A 201 35.72 -2.74 1.50
CA ASP A 201 36.75 -2.27 0.56
C ASP A 201 36.20 -1.41 -0.59
N ARG A 202 34.88 -1.17 -0.62
CA ARG A 202 34.20 -0.38 -1.66
C ARG A 202 34.39 -0.94 -3.07
N ALA A 203 34.73 -2.23 -3.17
CA ALA A 203 34.85 -2.91 -4.44
C ALA A 203 33.49 -2.95 -5.16
N PRO A 204 33.47 -2.71 -6.48
CA PRO A 204 32.24 -2.79 -7.25
C PRO A 204 31.72 -4.23 -7.24
N ILE A 205 30.43 -4.37 -6.96
CA ILE A 205 29.74 -5.66 -6.99
C ILE A 205 28.56 -5.59 -7.97
N GLN A 206 28.49 -6.59 -8.83
CA GLN A 206 27.41 -6.78 -9.77
C GLN A 206 27.03 -8.26 -9.76
N GLY A 207 25.82 -8.56 -9.33
CA GLY A 207 25.41 -9.95 -9.15
C GLY A 207 23.93 -10.12 -8.86
N ARG A 208 23.51 -11.38 -8.98
CA ARG A 208 22.15 -11.83 -8.71
C ARG A 208 22.13 -12.61 -7.40
N TYR A 209 21.29 -12.20 -6.47
CA TYR A 209 21.21 -12.76 -5.11
C TYR A 209 19.81 -13.25 -4.82
N LEU A 210 19.66 -14.38 -4.15
CA LEU A 210 18.36 -14.85 -3.67
C LEU A 210 18.00 -14.07 -2.39
N ILE A 211 16.79 -13.52 -2.33
CA ILE A 211 16.27 -12.88 -1.12
C ILE A 211 15.70 -13.95 -0.20
N ILE A 212 16.35 -14.18 0.93
CA ILE A 212 15.95 -15.19 1.91
C ILE A 212 15.20 -14.60 3.09
N GLY A 213 15.12 -13.29 3.21
CA GLY A 213 14.50 -12.65 4.35
C GLY A 213 14.58 -11.14 4.34
N THR A 214 13.96 -10.55 5.35
CA THR A 214 14.06 -9.12 5.65
C THR A 214 14.42 -8.96 7.12
N ALA A 215 15.27 -7.98 7.44
CA ALA A 215 15.62 -7.61 8.81
C ALA A 215 15.93 -6.11 8.86
N ASP A 216 15.37 -5.40 9.83
CA ASP A 216 15.56 -3.95 10.03
C ASP A 216 15.26 -3.10 8.77
N SER A 217 14.22 -3.46 8.01
CA SER A 217 13.88 -2.82 6.72
C SER A 217 14.97 -2.96 5.65
N GLU A 218 15.81 -3.98 5.76
CA GLU A 218 16.81 -4.36 4.75
C GLU A 218 16.58 -5.80 4.29
N PHE A 219 17.03 -6.11 3.07
CA PHE A 219 16.98 -7.47 2.54
C PHE A 219 18.16 -8.30 3.03
N ILE A 220 17.86 -9.56 3.36
CA ILE A 220 18.87 -10.59 3.61
C ILE A 220 19.00 -11.41 2.33
N LEU A 221 20.22 -11.45 1.81
CA LEU A 221 20.59 -11.91 0.49
C LEU A 221 21.56 -13.08 0.58
N THR A 222 21.52 -13.98 -0.41
CA THR A 222 22.54 -15.03 -0.56
C THR A 222 22.89 -15.26 -2.02
N ASP A 223 24.17 -15.51 -2.29
CA ASP A 223 24.70 -15.99 -3.56
C ASP A 223 24.91 -17.53 -3.56
N GLY A 224 24.51 -18.21 -2.48
CA GLY A 224 24.76 -19.63 -2.22
C GLY A 224 26.07 -19.93 -1.49
N GLN A 225 26.99 -18.97 -1.39
CA GLN A 225 28.27 -19.10 -0.65
C GLN A 225 28.26 -18.29 0.65
N GLY A 226 27.72 -17.08 0.61
CA GLY A 226 27.63 -16.15 1.72
C GLY A 226 26.21 -15.63 1.94
N ILE A 227 26.02 -15.01 3.10
CA ILE A 227 24.82 -14.23 3.43
C ILE A 227 25.24 -12.77 3.52
N TYR A 228 24.44 -11.86 2.98
CA TYR A 228 24.69 -10.43 2.97
C TYR A 228 23.44 -9.67 3.37
N LYS A 229 23.60 -8.48 3.93
CA LYS A 229 22.50 -7.56 4.21
C LYS A 229 22.68 -6.26 3.43
N THR A 230 21.60 -5.76 2.83
CA THR A 230 21.60 -4.47 2.14
C THR A 230 21.86 -3.32 3.12
N ASP A 231 22.53 -2.29 2.64
CA ASP A 231 23.00 -1.11 3.40
C ASP A 231 23.93 -1.41 4.59
N GLN A 232 24.40 -2.66 4.72
CA GLN A 232 25.38 -3.04 5.73
C GLN A 232 26.62 -3.66 5.10
N GLN A 233 26.52 -4.84 4.47
CA GLN A 233 27.65 -5.45 3.76
C GLN A 233 27.67 -5.04 2.29
N ILE A 234 26.51 -4.96 1.66
CA ILE A 234 26.35 -4.52 0.28
C ILE A 234 25.57 -3.22 0.28
N ILE A 235 26.16 -2.16 -0.27
CA ILE A 235 25.49 -0.87 -0.48
C ILE A 235 25.07 -0.82 -1.95
N PRO A 236 23.78 -1.05 -2.26
CA PRO A 236 23.28 -0.99 -3.62
C PRO A 236 23.26 0.46 -4.10
N THR A 237 23.86 0.70 -5.27
CA THR A 237 23.60 1.92 -6.05
C THR A 237 22.32 1.80 -6.87
N HIS A 238 21.97 0.56 -7.23
CA HIS A 238 20.75 0.20 -7.94
C HIS A 238 20.37 -1.23 -7.56
N LEU A 239 19.10 -1.45 -7.22
CA LEU A 239 18.55 -2.74 -6.81
C LEU A 239 17.20 -2.95 -7.48
N ILE A 240 17.03 -4.10 -8.13
CA ILE A 240 15.74 -4.54 -8.70
C ILE A 240 15.42 -5.93 -8.15
N THR A 241 14.16 -6.16 -7.80
CA THR A 241 13.65 -7.49 -7.45
C THR A 241 12.99 -8.15 -8.66
N GLU A 242 13.39 -9.38 -8.97
CA GLU A 242 12.77 -10.22 -9.98
C GLU A 242 12.03 -11.40 -9.32
N VAL A 243 10.78 -11.62 -9.73
CA VAL A 243 10.03 -12.83 -9.37
C VAL A 243 10.55 -13.98 -10.23
N GLY A 244 11.18 -14.95 -9.57
CA GLY A 244 11.75 -16.15 -10.16
C GLY A 244 10.76 -17.31 -10.25
N LYS A 245 11.30 -18.53 -10.21
CA LYS A 245 10.53 -19.77 -10.35
C LYS A 245 9.54 -19.94 -9.19
N PRO A 246 8.42 -20.66 -9.40
CA PRO A 246 7.51 -21.00 -8.32
C PRO A 246 8.25 -21.78 -7.22
N ALA A 247 8.02 -21.39 -5.97
CA ALA A 247 8.62 -22.03 -4.80
C ALA A 247 7.70 -21.84 -3.60
N ILE A 248 7.70 -22.81 -2.68
CA ILE A 248 6.94 -22.68 -1.43
C ILE A 248 7.92 -22.29 -0.34
N THR A 249 7.69 -21.13 0.27
CA THR A 249 8.43 -20.71 1.47
C THR A 249 7.66 -21.11 2.72
N GLN A 250 8.30 -21.87 3.61
CA GLN A 250 7.74 -22.30 4.88
C GLN A 250 8.64 -21.84 6.03
N ALA A 251 8.01 -21.54 7.17
CA ALA A 251 8.71 -21.21 8.41
C ALA A 251 8.16 -22.11 9.53
N GLU A 252 9.02 -22.92 10.12
CA GLU A 252 8.67 -23.83 11.21
C GLU A 252 9.47 -23.47 12.46
N THR A 253 8.81 -23.37 13.61
CA THR A 253 9.52 -23.13 14.88
C THR A 253 9.76 -24.46 15.59
N VAL A 254 11.03 -24.78 15.81
CA VAL A 254 11.50 -25.94 16.57
C VAL A 254 11.90 -25.47 17.97
N MET A 255 11.24 -26.03 18.99
CA MET A 255 11.55 -25.77 20.39
C MET A 255 12.47 -26.87 20.93
N PHE A 256 13.49 -26.47 21.69
CA PHE A 256 14.44 -27.37 22.33
C PHE A 256 14.27 -27.32 23.85
N HIS A 257 14.10 -28.49 24.46
CA HIS A 257 13.88 -28.62 25.91
C HIS A 257 14.99 -29.47 26.55
N ASP A 258 16.20 -28.94 26.52
CA ASP A 258 17.39 -29.60 27.09
C ASP A 258 17.65 -30.94 26.40
N GLU A 259 17.75 -30.88 25.08
CA GLU A 259 17.95 -32.03 24.21
C GLU A 259 19.14 -31.81 23.26
N ALA A 260 19.65 -32.90 22.70
CA ALA A 260 20.70 -32.83 21.69
C ALA A 260 20.17 -32.08 20.46
N ILE A 261 20.89 -31.05 20.01
CA ILE A 261 20.46 -30.20 18.88
C ILE A 261 20.65 -30.94 17.55
N LEU A 262 21.76 -31.68 17.42
CA LEU A 262 22.21 -32.29 16.17
C LEU A 262 21.19 -33.25 15.52
N PRO A 263 20.52 -34.18 16.24
CA PRO A 263 19.54 -35.10 15.63
C PRO A 263 18.37 -34.37 14.96
N ARG A 264 17.91 -33.25 15.54
CA ARG A 264 16.84 -32.42 14.96
C ARG A 264 17.29 -31.76 13.67
N LEU A 265 18.50 -31.18 13.65
CA LEU A 265 19.06 -30.56 12.45
C LEU A 265 19.34 -31.58 11.34
N GLN A 266 19.79 -32.79 11.69
CA GLN A 266 19.98 -33.88 10.74
C GLN A 266 18.66 -34.34 10.11
N SER A 267 17.57 -34.40 10.89
CA SER A 267 16.24 -34.69 10.36
C SER A 267 15.82 -33.66 9.30
N LEU A 268 16.04 -32.37 9.55
CA LEU A 268 15.77 -31.31 8.56
C LEU A 268 16.61 -31.49 7.29
N ALA A 269 17.88 -31.85 7.43
CA ALA A 269 18.79 -32.09 6.32
C ALA A 269 18.43 -33.32 5.47
N GLN A 270 17.68 -34.28 6.02
CA GLN A 270 17.17 -35.45 5.30
C GLN A 270 15.87 -35.16 4.54
N HIS A 271 15.03 -34.27 5.06
CA HIS A 271 13.72 -33.96 4.47
C HIS A 271 13.77 -32.83 3.44
N TYR A 272 14.71 -31.89 3.60
CA TYR A 272 14.78 -30.68 2.78
C TYR A 272 16.16 -30.48 2.13
N PRO A 273 16.24 -29.81 0.97
CA PRO A 273 17.51 -29.46 0.36
C PRO A 273 18.32 -28.56 1.29
N ILE A 274 19.47 -29.03 1.77
CA ILE A 274 20.30 -28.35 2.79
C ILE A 274 20.66 -26.91 2.42
N GLU A 275 20.88 -26.63 1.14
CA GLU A 275 21.24 -25.29 0.62
C GLU A 275 20.07 -24.30 0.63
N ARG A 276 18.85 -24.77 0.93
CA ARG A 276 17.61 -23.99 0.95
C ARG A 276 16.98 -23.91 2.34
N VAL A 277 17.76 -24.17 3.38
CA VAL A 277 17.32 -24.12 4.78
C VAL A 277 18.21 -23.16 5.57
N TRP A 278 17.56 -22.19 6.21
CA TRP A 278 18.21 -21.20 7.07
C TRP A 278 17.57 -21.20 8.46
N LEU A 279 18.40 -21.06 9.48
CA LEU A 279 18.01 -21.10 10.89
C LEU A 279 18.13 -19.71 11.50
N SER A 280 17.09 -19.27 12.21
CA SER A 280 17.09 -18.03 12.98
C SER A 280 16.48 -18.24 14.35
N GLY A 281 17.10 -17.73 15.41
CA GLY A 281 16.60 -17.91 16.77
C GLY A 281 17.70 -17.86 17.81
N GLU A 282 17.34 -18.24 19.04
CA GLU A 282 18.23 -18.19 20.19
C GLU A 282 18.19 -19.52 20.94
N LEU A 283 19.38 -20.07 21.18
CA LEU A 283 19.59 -21.30 21.93
C LEU A 283 20.55 -21.02 23.07
N LYS A 284 20.22 -21.51 24.26
CA LYS A 284 21.16 -21.64 25.36
C LYS A 284 21.84 -23.00 25.23
N VAL A 285 23.17 -23.01 25.17
CA VAL A 285 23.96 -24.23 24.97
C VAL A 285 24.93 -24.45 26.14
N ASP A 286 25.25 -25.71 26.40
CA ASP A 286 26.12 -26.08 27.52
C ASP A 286 27.60 -25.75 27.24
N LEU A 287 28.09 -26.03 26.03
CA LEU A 287 29.50 -25.91 25.66
C LEU A 287 29.71 -24.78 24.64
N SER A 288 29.23 -23.58 25.00
CA SER A 288 29.34 -22.37 24.16
C SER A 288 30.78 -22.02 23.74
N GLU A 289 31.79 -22.40 24.53
CA GLU A 289 33.22 -22.16 24.25
C GLU A 289 33.77 -22.98 23.07
N GLU A 290 33.11 -24.10 22.74
CA GLU A 290 33.50 -24.96 21.61
C GLU A 290 33.01 -24.40 20.27
N ILE A 291 32.00 -23.53 20.32
CA ILE A 291 31.43 -22.89 19.14
C ILE A 291 32.32 -21.71 18.77
N LYS A 292 32.93 -21.77 17.58
CA LYS A 292 33.82 -20.72 17.06
C LYS A 292 33.18 -20.02 15.87
N PRO A 293 32.47 -18.91 16.08
CA PRO A 293 31.89 -18.15 14.97
C PRO A 293 32.96 -17.66 14.01
N ILE A 294 32.78 -17.97 12.73
CA ILE A 294 33.59 -17.36 11.67
C ILE A 294 32.98 -16.00 11.37
N VAL A 295 33.73 -14.93 11.69
CA VAL A 295 33.32 -13.55 11.41
C VAL A 295 34.05 -13.07 10.17
N ASN A 296 33.32 -12.98 9.06
CA ASN A 296 33.79 -12.37 7.82
C ASN A 296 33.27 -10.93 7.74
N ILE A 297 34.17 -9.96 7.55
CA ILE A 297 33.82 -8.53 7.53
C ILE A 297 32.83 -8.21 6.40
N ASP A 298 32.96 -8.88 5.26
CA ASP A 298 32.11 -8.66 4.07
C ASP A 298 30.87 -9.55 4.03
N GLN A 299 30.61 -10.36 5.06
CA GLN A 299 29.41 -11.20 5.16
C GLN A 299 28.58 -10.86 6.40
N TYR A 300 27.28 -11.09 6.29
CA TYR A 300 26.36 -10.91 7.40
C TYR A 300 26.67 -11.95 8.47
N THR A 301 26.87 -11.49 9.71
CA THR A 301 27.15 -12.37 10.85
C THR A 301 25.92 -13.22 11.14
N THR A 302 26.01 -14.50 10.79
CA THR A 302 24.88 -15.44 10.95
C THR A 302 24.90 -16.19 12.28
N LEU A 303 26.04 -16.23 12.97
CA LEU A 303 26.22 -16.90 14.25
C LEU A 303 26.93 -15.96 15.22
N THR A 304 26.33 -15.75 16.39
CA THR A 304 26.94 -14.97 17.48
C THR A 304 26.80 -15.73 18.80
N VAL A 305 27.87 -15.73 19.60
CA VAL A 305 27.90 -16.38 20.92
C VAL A 305 28.09 -15.30 21.98
N SER A 306 27.22 -15.28 22.98
CA SER A 306 27.26 -14.34 24.11
C SER A 306 26.98 -15.09 25.41
N GLY A 307 28.04 -15.38 26.18
CA GLY A 307 27.94 -16.27 27.33
C GLY A 307 27.49 -17.66 26.89
N SER A 308 26.46 -18.21 27.53
CA SER A 308 25.86 -19.50 27.16
C SER A 308 24.82 -19.40 26.04
N THR A 309 24.54 -18.21 25.52
CA THR A 309 23.52 -18.02 24.48
C THR A 309 24.15 -17.93 23.10
N VAL A 310 23.69 -18.77 22.19
CA VAL A 310 23.99 -18.79 20.77
C VAL A 310 22.79 -18.21 20.03
N LYS A 311 23.05 -17.15 19.28
CA LYS A 311 22.05 -16.54 18.40
C LYS A 311 22.40 -16.82 16.95
N LEU A 312 21.41 -17.34 16.23
CA LEU A 312 21.47 -17.65 14.81
C LEU A 312 20.60 -16.64 14.06
N SER A 313 21.11 -16.09 12.97
CA SER A 313 20.43 -15.11 12.13
C SER A 313 20.61 -15.50 10.66
N TYR A 314 19.60 -16.15 10.09
CA TYR A 314 19.63 -16.74 8.75
C TYR A 314 20.86 -17.64 8.51
N HIS A 315 21.26 -18.40 9.54
CA HIS A 315 22.44 -19.26 9.47
C HIS A 315 22.15 -20.51 8.62
N PRO A 316 22.97 -20.81 7.60
CA PRO A 316 22.75 -21.98 6.74
C PRO A 316 22.79 -23.29 7.52
N LEU A 317 21.84 -24.20 7.25
CA LEU A 317 21.76 -25.50 7.91
C LEU A 317 23.07 -26.31 7.76
N LYS A 318 23.74 -26.20 6.61
CA LYS A 318 25.02 -26.86 6.33
C LYS A 318 26.11 -26.51 7.35
N LEU A 319 26.18 -25.24 7.75
CA LEU A 319 27.16 -24.75 8.72
C LEU A 319 26.71 -25.09 10.15
N ALA A 320 25.41 -24.97 10.42
CA ALA A 320 24.83 -25.30 11.72
C ALA A 320 25.13 -26.74 12.17
N LEU A 321 25.12 -27.69 11.23
CA LEU A 321 25.45 -29.11 11.50
C LEU A 321 26.89 -29.32 11.99
N GLN A 322 27.80 -28.42 11.64
CA GLN A 322 29.20 -28.45 12.08
C GLN A 322 29.37 -27.64 13.37
N ASP A 323 28.80 -26.43 13.41
CA ASP A 323 28.96 -25.48 14.51
C ASP A 323 28.26 -25.93 15.80
N LEU A 324 27.15 -26.66 15.69
CA LEU A 324 26.36 -27.15 16.83
C LEU A 324 26.54 -28.66 17.08
N LYS A 325 27.66 -29.22 16.60
CA LYS A 325 27.98 -30.62 16.82
C LYS A 325 28.19 -30.90 18.31
N ASP A 326 27.59 -31.99 18.78
CA ASP A 326 27.68 -32.46 20.17
C ASP A 326 27.16 -31.45 21.23
N GLN A 327 26.38 -30.45 20.82
CA GLN A 327 25.76 -29.46 21.70
C GLN A 327 24.36 -29.91 22.17
N TYR A 328 24.11 -29.70 23.46
CA TYR A 328 22.78 -29.74 24.08
C TYR A 328 22.31 -28.32 24.33
N GLY A 329 21.00 -28.11 24.21
CA GLY A 329 20.49 -26.77 24.46
C GLY A 329 19.00 -26.66 24.71
N THR A 330 18.64 -25.49 25.22
CA THR A 330 17.28 -25.03 25.49
C THR A 330 17.00 -23.76 24.70
N GLY A 331 15.83 -23.64 24.08
CA GLY A 331 15.45 -22.43 23.34
C GLY A 331 14.60 -22.73 22.11
N PHE A 332 14.72 -21.90 21.09
CA PHE A 332 13.93 -22.06 19.87
C PHE A 332 14.72 -21.68 18.62
N LEU A 333 14.44 -22.37 17.53
CA LEU A 333 14.89 -22.01 16.18
C LEU A 333 13.70 -21.95 15.24
N THR A 334 13.56 -20.84 14.53
CA THR A 334 12.73 -20.74 13.34
C THR A 334 13.53 -21.21 12.14
N VAL A 335 13.07 -22.29 11.53
CA VAL A 335 13.60 -22.91 10.33
C VAL A 335 12.86 -22.33 9.14
N LYS A 336 13.56 -21.56 8.30
CA LYS A 336 13.02 -21.06 7.04
C LYS A 336 13.47 -21.95 5.90
N ILE A 337 12.52 -22.42 5.10
CA ILE A 337 12.72 -23.39 4.02
C ILE A 337 12.14 -22.79 2.75
N ILE A 338 12.90 -22.81 1.66
CA ILE A 338 12.42 -22.40 0.33
C ILE A 338 12.48 -23.63 -0.59
N ILE A 339 11.31 -24.19 -0.94
CA ILE A 339 11.20 -25.42 -1.73
C ILE A 339 10.86 -25.05 -3.18
N PRO A 340 11.80 -25.20 -4.14
CA PRO A 340 11.49 -24.97 -5.55
C PRO A 340 10.42 -25.96 -6.03
N GLN A 341 9.40 -25.47 -6.74
CA GLN A 341 8.47 -26.36 -7.42
C GLN A 341 9.06 -26.84 -8.75
N PRO A 342 8.82 -28.11 -9.14
CA PRO A 342 9.36 -28.70 -10.36
C PRO A 342 8.87 -28.03 -11.65
#